data_AF-A0A1I8GK76-F1
#
_entry.id   AF-A0A1I8GK76-F1
#
_cell.length_a   1.000
_cell.length_b   1.000
_cell.length_c   1.000
_cell.angle_alpha   90.00
_cell.angle_beta   90.00
_cell.angle_gamma   90.00
#
_symmetry.space_group_name_H-M   'P 1'
#
loop_
_entity.id
_entity.type
_entity.pdbx_description
1 polymer ?
#
loop_
_entity_poly.entity_id
_entity_poly.type
_entity_poly.pdbx_seq_one_letter_code
_entity_poly.pdbx_strand_id
1 'polypeptide(L)'
;MASASQSPNCNAPIGTAVAAAGGPGSSRSVVAFPSDFKQRERRRASMQDAIDASKINADLYSKLYNQASTTIQSIQEENFGQLNFSLEFREETGILSIRIIQAIDLQPKDSSTGLANPYCRVAVLPNRKTQTTTKIHKRTLSPEFEEEFIFELKPQDINWSVLEI
;
A
#
# COMPACT_ATOMS: atom_id res chain seq x y z
N MET A 1 7.22 -11.78 -55.78
CA MET A 1 5.78 -11.53 -56.00
C MET A 1 5.12 -11.75 -54.65
N ALA A 2 4.49 -10.83 -53.93
CA ALA A 2 3.96 -9.48 -54.15
C ALA A 2 4.08 -8.77 -52.76
N SER A 3 4.58 -7.53 -52.72
CA SER A 3 3.77 -6.31 -52.47
C SER A 3 3.43 -6.10 -50.98
N ALA A 4 4.02 -5.08 -50.34
CA ALA A 4 3.44 -3.74 -50.15
C ALA A 4 2.48 -3.74 -48.93
N SER A 5 2.82 -3.12 -47.79
CA SER A 5 2.97 -1.69 -47.50
C SER A 5 1.80 -1.19 -46.64
N GLN A 6 2.14 -0.39 -45.63
CA GLN A 6 1.34 0.69 -45.05
C GLN A 6 0.18 0.32 -44.13
N SER A 7 0.41 0.64 -42.85
CA SER A 7 -0.60 1.16 -41.93
C SER A 7 -1.30 2.37 -42.52
N PRO A 8 -2.59 2.58 -42.22
CA PRO A 8 -3.15 3.92 -42.22
C PRO A 8 -3.70 4.31 -40.84
N ASN A 9 -3.52 5.61 -40.63
CA ASN A 9 -3.80 6.41 -39.47
C ASN A 9 -5.29 6.79 -39.39
N CYS A 10 -5.65 7.28 -38.21
CA CYS A 10 -6.92 7.78 -37.73
C CYS A 10 -7.64 8.76 -38.66
N ASN A 11 -8.97 8.70 -38.68
CA ASN A 11 -9.89 9.78 -38.27
C ASN A 11 -11.27 9.64 -38.92
N ALA A 12 -12.33 9.62 -38.11
CA ALA A 12 -13.65 10.08 -38.53
C ALA A 12 -14.40 10.70 -37.33
N PRO A 13 -15.11 11.83 -37.54
CA PRO A 13 -15.82 12.56 -36.48
C PRO A 13 -17.20 11.93 -36.21
N ILE A 14 -17.59 11.84 -34.94
CA ILE A 14 -18.97 11.48 -34.59
C ILE A 14 -19.82 12.75 -34.65
N GLY A 15 -20.79 12.72 -35.55
CA GLY A 15 -21.74 13.79 -35.82
C GLY A 15 -22.81 13.98 -34.74
N THR A 16 -23.18 15.23 -34.59
CA THR A 16 -24.55 15.77 -34.65
C THR A 16 -25.66 14.97 -33.96
N ALA A 17 -26.01 15.38 -32.73
CA ALA A 17 -27.30 15.06 -32.13
C ALA A 17 -28.36 16.09 -32.56
N VAL A 18 -29.47 15.58 -33.07
CA VAL A 18 -30.67 16.31 -33.52
C VAL A 18 -31.61 16.66 -32.36
N ALA A 19 -32.38 17.72 -32.55
CA ALA A 19 -33.25 18.39 -31.59
C ALA A 19 -34.67 17.80 -31.48
N ALA A 20 -35.31 17.98 -30.32
CA ALA A 20 -36.77 18.12 -30.10
C ALA A 20 -36.97 18.65 -28.66
N ALA A 21 -37.47 19.87 -28.37
CA ALA A 21 -38.78 20.50 -28.59
C ALA A 21 -39.65 20.52 -27.30
N GLY A 22 -40.07 21.71 -26.84
CA GLY A 22 -41.22 21.93 -25.93
C GLY A 22 -41.00 22.89 -24.74
N GLY A 23 -41.56 24.11 -24.78
CA GLY A 23 -41.48 25.19 -23.75
C GLY A 23 -42.53 25.10 -22.62
N PRO A 24 -43.09 26.21 -22.06
CA PRO A 24 -42.78 27.65 -22.16
C PRO A 24 -42.62 28.37 -20.79
N GLY A 25 -42.11 29.61 -20.76
CA GLY A 25 -42.11 30.39 -19.51
C GLY A 25 -41.42 31.76 -19.56
N SER A 26 -42.20 32.79 -19.92
CA SER A 26 -42.15 34.19 -19.46
C SER A 26 -40.84 34.77 -18.88
N SER A 27 -40.22 35.68 -19.62
CA SER A 27 -39.98 37.10 -19.27
C SER A 27 -38.71 37.64 -19.93
N ARG A 28 -38.88 38.64 -20.80
CA ARG A 28 -37.78 39.41 -21.40
C ARG A 28 -37.10 40.24 -20.32
N SER A 29 -35.80 40.07 -20.16
CA SER A 29 -34.90 41.14 -19.73
C SER A 29 -33.78 41.27 -20.75
N VAL A 30 -33.64 42.46 -21.31
CA VAL A 30 -32.56 42.83 -22.24
C VAL A 30 -31.29 42.95 -21.41
N VAL A 31 -30.41 41.97 -21.49
CA VAL A 31 -29.06 42.10 -20.94
C VAL A 31 -28.18 42.78 -21.97
N ALA A 32 -27.83 44.03 -21.69
CA ALA A 32 -26.82 44.77 -22.44
C ALA A 32 -25.48 44.02 -22.37
N PHE A 33 -24.84 43.82 -23.52
CA PHE A 33 -23.50 43.26 -23.61
C PHE A 33 -22.47 44.30 -23.13
N PRO A 34 -21.65 44.02 -22.11
CA PRO A 34 -20.44 44.78 -21.89
C PRO A 34 -19.46 44.42 -23.00
N SER A 35 -19.08 45.44 -23.77
CA SER A 35 -18.10 45.35 -24.84
C SER A 35 -16.70 45.34 -24.21
N ASP A 36 -16.27 44.21 -23.65
CA ASP A 36 -14.87 44.04 -23.25
C ASP A 36 -14.34 42.66 -23.65
N PHE A 37 -13.77 42.68 -24.85
CA PHE A 37 -12.99 41.62 -25.44
C PHE A 37 -11.61 41.59 -24.75
N LYS A 38 -11.52 40.94 -23.58
CA LYS A 38 -10.22 40.44 -23.08
C LYS A 38 -10.27 38.92 -23.03
N GLN A 39 -9.95 38.36 -24.19
CA GLN A 39 -9.30 37.08 -24.43
C GLN A 39 -9.30 36.15 -23.20
N ARG A 40 -10.30 35.26 -23.12
CA ARG A 40 -10.22 34.05 -22.31
C ARG A 40 -8.91 33.36 -22.69
N GLU A 41 -7.92 33.49 -21.84
CA GLU A 41 -6.66 32.77 -21.97
C GLU A 41 -7.02 31.30 -22.11
N ARG A 42 -6.64 30.71 -23.26
CA ARG A 42 -6.87 29.29 -23.53
C ARG A 42 -6.36 28.55 -22.29
N ARG A 43 -7.17 27.68 -21.70
CA ARG A 43 -6.75 26.82 -20.57
C ARG A 43 -5.51 26.03 -21.01
N ARG A 44 -4.33 26.59 -20.78
CA ARG A 44 -3.04 25.93 -21.04
C ARG A 44 -2.81 25.00 -19.86
N ALA A 45 -2.31 23.81 -20.13
CA ALA A 45 -1.97 22.91 -19.05
C ALA A 45 -0.84 23.54 -18.21
N SER A 46 -0.86 23.28 -16.90
CA SER A 46 0.02 23.96 -15.93
C SER A 46 1.52 23.78 -16.23
N MET A 47 1.90 22.70 -16.92
CA MET A 47 3.29 22.45 -17.37
C MET A 47 3.83 23.48 -18.38
N GLN A 48 2.95 24.29 -18.98
CA GLN A 48 3.32 25.27 -20.02
C GLN A 48 3.35 26.70 -19.46
N ASP A 49 3.11 26.86 -18.16
CA ASP A 49 3.31 28.12 -17.47
C ASP A 49 4.80 28.31 -17.20
N ALA A 50 5.29 29.54 -17.35
CA ALA A 50 6.63 29.88 -16.91
C ALA A 50 6.73 29.65 -15.39
N ILE A 51 7.82 29.02 -14.95
CA ILE A 51 8.05 28.76 -13.52
C ILE A 51 8.19 30.11 -12.81
N ASP A 52 7.20 30.43 -12.00
CA ASP A 52 7.16 31.64 -11.18
C ASP A 52 7.53 31.29 -9.75
N ALA A 53 8.70 31.77 -9.32
CA ALA A 53 9.22 31.51 -7.98
C ALA A 53 8.31 32.05 -6.86
N SER A 54 7.47 33.05 -7.15
CA SER A 54 6.52 33.60 -6.16
C SER A 54 5.34 32.67 -5.87
N LYS A 55 5.07 31.69 -6.75
CA LYS A 55 4.02 30.67 -6.55
C LYS A 55 4.48 29.48 -5.69
N ILE A 56 5.76 29.44 -5.30
CA ILE A 56 6.29 28.39 -4.42
C ILE A 56 5.92 28.73 -2.98
N ASN A 57 4.99 27.97 -2.40
CA ASN A 57 4.65 28.10 -0.99
C ASN A 57 5.60 27.24 -0.13
N ALA A 58 6.55 27.88 0.55
CA ALA A 58 7.51 27.22 1.44
C ALA A 58 6.83 26.44 2.60
N ASP A 59 5.62 26.83 3.02
CA ASP A 59 4.88 26.17 4.10
C ASP A 59 4.35 24.78 3.72
N LEU A 60 4.35 24.43 2.43
CA LEU A 60 4.02 23.04 2.02
C LEU A 60 5.13 22.04 2.41
N TYR A 61 6.39 22.49 2.48
CA TYR A 61 7.50 21.65 2.93
C TYR A 61 7.50 21.43 4.45
N SER A 62 7.06 22.45 5.22
CA SER A 62 6.95 22.35 6.69
C SER A 62 5.91 21.29 7.10
N LYS A 63 4.76 21.24 6.43
CA LYS A 63 3.69 20.26 6.71
C LYS A 63 4.13 18.83 6.41
N LEU A 64 4.85 18.59 5.32
CA LEU A 64 5.41 17.27 5.01
C LEU A 64 6.46 16.83 6.05
N TYR A 65 7.32 17.75 6.50
CA TYR A 65 8.34 17.44 7.52
C TYR A 65 7.72 17.16 8.89
N ASN A 66 6.73 17.95 9.30
CA ASN A 66 6.01 17.73 10.56
C ASN A 66 5.17 16.46 10.50
N GLN A 67 4.58 16.12 9.34
CA GLN A 67 3.87 14.86 9.13
C GLN A 67 4.83 13.65 9.20
N ALA A 68 6.00 13.73 8.56
CA ALA A 68 7.03 12.70 8.66
C ALA A 68 7.58 12.57 10.10
N SER A 69 7.76 13.70 10.79
CA SER A 69 8.21 13.73 12.19
C SER A 69 7.14 13.20 13.15
N THR A 70 5.85 13.41 12.87
CA THR A 70 4.74 12.79 13.60
C THR A 70 4.74 11.27 13.40
N THR A 71 4.98 10.77 12.18
CA THR A 71 5.13 9.32 11.92
C THR A 71 6.35 8.72 12.62
N ILE A 72 7.45 9.48 12.75
CA ILE A 72 8.67 9.01 13.42
C ILE A 72 8.52 9.04 14.96
N GLN A 73 7.76 9.98 15.53
CA GLN A 73 7.46 10.00 16.97
C GLN A 73 6.30 9.10 17.38
N SER A 74 5.46 8.66 16.45
CA SER A 74 4.36 7.72 16.70
C SER A 74 4.75 6.25 16.59
N ILE A 75 6.04 5.91 16.65
CA ILE A 75 6.42 4.60 17.20
C ILE A 75 6.23 4.70 18.72
N GLN A 76 5.00 4.99 19.15
CA GLN A 76 4.53 4.37 20.37
C GLN A 76 4.61 2.90 20.03
N GLU A 77 5.58 2.20 20.59
CA GLU A 77 5.63 0.75 20.58
C GLU A 77 4.31 0.30 21.20
N GLU A 78 3.29 0.11 20.37
CA GLU A 78 2.09 -0.61 20.78
C GLU A 78 2.60 -1.97 21.23
N ASN A 79 2.56 -2.18 22.54
CA ASN A 79 3.17 -3.34 23.16
C ASN A 79 2.26 -4.54 22.87
N PHE A 80 2.45 -5.15 21.70
CA PHE A 80 1.70 -6.32 21.23
C PHE A 80 2.07 -7.63 21.96
N GLY A 81 2.99 -7.55 22.92
CA GLY A 81 3.56 -8.68 23.65
C GLY A 81 4.94 -9.08 23.14
N GLN A 82 5.48 -10.16 23.69
CA GLN A 82 6.80 -10.69 23.35
C GLN A 82 6.69 -12.14 22.91
N LEU A 83 7.49 -12.54 21.90
CA LEU A 83 7.59 -13.92 21.45
C LEU A 83 9.00 -14.45 21.71
N ASN A 84 9.08 -15.56 22.44
CA ASN A 84 10.32 -16.29 22.68
C ASN A 84 10.44 -17.44 21.69
N PHE A 85 11.58 -17.50 21.02
CA PHE A 85 11.90 -18.55 20.06
C PHE A 85 13.41 -18.81 20.05
N SER A 86 13.81 -19.96 19.52
CA SER A 86 15.21 -20.30 19.29
C SER A 86 15.44 -20.75 17.85
N LEU A 87 16.66 -20.54 17.37
CA LEU A 87 17.11 -20.88 16.03
C LEU A 87 18.42 -21.66 16.12
N GLU A 88 18.53 -22.77 15.38
CA GLU A 88 19.77 -23.52 15.20
C GLU A 88 19.95 -23.83 13.72
N PHE A 89 21.11 -23.50 13.15
CA PHE A 89 21.47 -23.89 11.79
C PHE A 89 22.65 -24.85 11.82
N ARG A 90 22.49 -26.00 11.16
CA ARG A 90 23.55 -26.99 10.96
C ARG A 90 24.00 -26.98 9.51
N GLU A 91 25.21 -26.47 9.28
CA GLU A 91 25.79 -26.32 7.94
C GLU A 91 26.03 -27.67 7.24
N GLU A 92 26.43 -28.68 8.01
CA GLU A 92 26.72 -30.04 7.52
C GLU A 92 25.52 -30.68 6.81
N THR A 93 24.32 -30.46 7.35
CA THR A 93 23.07 -31.04 6.85
C THR A 93 22.23 -30.03 6.07
N GLY A 94 22.57 -28.74 6.13
CA GLY A 94 21.73 -27.67 5.57
C GLY A 94 20.37 -27.58 6.26
N ILE A 95 20.32 -27.80 7.57
CA ILE A 95 19.05 -27.82 8.31
C ILE A 95 18.97 -26.60 9.22
N LEU A 96 17.87 -25.87 9.12
CA LEU A 96 17.47 -24.79 10.02
C LEU A 96 16.33 -25.29 10.91
N SER A 97 16.61 -25.45 12.21
CA SER A 97 15.63 -25.73 13.24
C SER A 97 15.14 -24.43 13.87
N ILE A 98 13.83 -24.19 13.83
CA ILE A 98 13.16 -23.05 14.45
C ILE A 98 12.22 -23.59 15.53
N ARG A 99 12.46 -23.24 16.79
CA ARG A 99 11.58 -23.62 17.90
C ARG A 99 10.83 -22.40 18.39
N ILE A 100 9.50 -22.43 18.30
CA ILE A 100 8.62 -21.43 18.89
C ILE A 100 8.32 -21.89 20.32
N ILE A 101 8.76 -21.12 21.31
CA ILE A 101 8.72 -21.51 22.72
C ILE A 101 7.41 -21.05 23.34
N GLN A 102 7.25 -19.74 23.51
CA GLN A 102 6.08 -19.14 24.15
C GLN A 102 5.92 -17.68 23.73
N ALA A 103 4.71 -17.15 23.88
CA ALA A 103 4.49 -15.71 23.87
C ALA A 103 4.05 -15.21 25.25
N ILE A 104 4.33 -13.95 25.54
CA ILE A 104 4.07 -13.29 26.83
C ILE A 104 3.33 -11.99 26.56
N ASP A 105 2.31 -11.69 27.37
CA ASP A 105 1.55 -10.45 27.34
C ASP A 105 1.04 -10.02 25.95
N LEU A 106 0.52 -10.98 25.17
CA LEU A 106 -0.07 -10.68 23.88
C LEU A 106 -1.27 -9.74 24.02
N GLN A 107 -1.41 -8.78 23.11
CA GLN A 107 -2.58 -7.92 23.10
C GLN A 107 -3.80 -8.64 22.49
N PRO A 108 -4.96 -8.67 23.18
CA PRO A 108 -6.17 -9.23 22.60
C PRO A 108 -6.64 -8.39 21.41
N LYS A 109 -6.77 -9.04 20.24
CA LYS A 109 -7.29 -8.41 19.03
C LYS A 109 -8.76 -7.98 19.17
N ASP A 110 -9.54 -8.74 19.94
CA ASP A 110 -10.94 -8.44 20.23
C ASP A 110 -11.07 -7.98 21.68
N SER A 111 -11.25 -6.67 21.87
CA SER A 111 -11.37 -6.03 23.17
C SER A 111 -12.60 -6.52 23.96
N SER A 112 -13.58 -7.19 23.32
CA SER A 112 -14.79 -7.66 23.98
C SER A 112 -14.57 -8.86 24.92
N THR A 113 -13.64 -9.75 24.56
CA THR A 113 -13.38 -10.98 25.33
C THR A 113 -12.16 -10.83 26.25
N GLY A 114 -11.28 -9.87 25.95
CA GLY A 114 -10.03 -9.63 26.69
C GLY A 114 -8.99 -10.75 26.55
N LEU A 115 -9.26 -11.78 25.72
CA LEU A 115 -8.43 -12.96 25.52
C LEU A 115 -8.30 -13.24 24.01
N ALA A 116 -7.21 -13.88 23.59
CA ALA A 116 -6.92 -14.17 22.19
C ALA A 116 -6.90 -15.68 21.91
N ASN A 117 -6.92 -16.04 20.62
CA ASN A 117 -6.64 -17.41 20.15
C ASN A 117 -5.33 -17.42 19.34
N PRO A 118 -4.16 -17.24 19.98
CA PRO A 118 -2.91 -17.02 19.27
C PRO A 118 -2.41 -18.25 18.52
N TYR A 119 -1.78 -18.00 17.37
CA TYR A 119 -0.97 -18.92 16.59
C TYR A 119 0.11 -18.13 15.84
N CYS A 120 1.26 -18.75 15.59
CA CYS A 120 2.36 -18.17 14.83
C CYS A 120 2.42 -18.80 13.43
N ARG A 121 2.88 -18.03 12.45
CA ARG A 121 3.04 -18.49 11.07
C ARG A 121 4.48 -18.31 10.64
N VAL A 122 5.21 -19.40 10.61
CA VAL A 122 6.65 -19.42 10.35
C VAL A 122 6.91 -19.65 8.86
N ALA A 123 7.73 -18.80 8.26
CA ALA A 123 8.21 -18.95 6.89
C ALA A 123 9.65 -18.45 6.75
N VAL A 124 10.41 -19.06 5.83
CA VAL A 124 11.76 -18.61 5.47
C VAL A 124 11.73 -18.00 4.07
N LEU A 125 11.99 -16.70 3.97
CA LEU A 125 12.04 -15.98 2.71
C LEU A 125 13.41 -16.15 2.04
N PRO A 126 13.46 -16.18 0.69
CA PRO A 126 12.37 -15.90 -0.25
C PRO A 126 11.43 -17.09 -0.48
N ASN A 127 11.78 -18.27 0.04
CA ASN A 127 11.07 -19.50 -0.23
C ASN A 127 9.80 -19.64 0.61
N ARG A 128 8.76 -18.87 0.26
CA ARG A 128 7.43 -18.91 0.92
C ARG A 128 6.68 -20.25 0.80
N LYS A 129 7.19 -21.22 0.04
CA LYS A 129 6.51 -22.52 -0.18
C LYS A 129 6.46 -23.35 1.10
N THR A 130 7.46 -23.21 1.96
CA THR A 130 7.53 -23.90 3.25
C THR A 130 7.03 -22.95 4.33
N GLN A 131 5.73 -22.68 4.34
CA GLN A 131 5.09 -21.94 5.42
C GLN A 131 4.36 -22.92 6.32
N THR A 132 4.61 -22.83 7.62
CA THR A 132 4.01 -23.71 8.62
C THR A 132 3.40 -22.87 9.74
N THR A 133 2.33 -23.35 10.33
CA THR A 133 1.65 -22.67 11.44
C THR A 133 1.72 -23.53 12.69
N THR A 134 1.85 -22.89 13.85
CA THR A 134 1.67 -23.57 15.14
C THR A 134 0.23 -24.00 15.33
N LYS A 135 -0.01 -24.83 16.34
CA LYS A 135 -1.35 -25.07 16.87
C LYS A 135 -1.96 -23.75 17.37
N ILE A 136 -3.28 -23.70 17.30
CA ILE A 136 -4.06 -22.58 17.82
C ILE A 136 -4.31 -22.84 19.30
N HIS A 137 -3.78 -21.96 20.16
CA HIS A 137 -4.11 -21.96 21.58
C HIS A 137 -5.36 -21.11 21.78
N LYS A 138 -6.35 -21.63 22.51
CA LYS A 138 -7.62 -20.91 22.70
C LYS A 138 -7.59 -20.11 23.99
N ARG A 139 -8.11 -18.88 23.90
CA ARG A 139 -8.47 -18.05 25.05
C ARG A 139 -7.30 -17.82 26.02
N THR A 140 -6.15 -17.40 25.49
CA THR A 140 -4.91 -17.10 26.24
C THR A 140 -4.15 -15.92 25.62
N LEU A 141 -3.46 -15.15 26.46
CA LEU A 141 -2.50 -14.10 26.05
C LEU A 141 -1.05 -14.52 26.27
N SER A 142 -0.82 -15.70 26.85
CA SER A 142 0.50 -16.28 27.10
C SER A 142 0.52 -17.75 26.69
N PRO A 143 0.44 -18.04 25.37
CA PRO A 143 0.52 -19.41 24.88
C PRO A 143 1.93 -19.96 25.02
N GLU A 144 2.03 -21.20 25.48
CA GLU A 144 3.23 -22.02 25.42
C GLU A 144 3.08 -22.97 24.23
N PHE A 145 3.82 -22.70 23.15
CA PHE A 145 3.72 -23.46 21.90
C PHE A 145 4.58 -24.72 21.97
N GLU A 146 5.85 -24.56 22.34
CA GLU A 146 6.89 -25.62 22.34
C GLU A 146 6.94 -26.44 21.04
N GLU A 147 6.74 -25.78 19.89
CA GLU A 147 6.74 -26.42 18.57
C GLU A 147 8.06 -26.18 17.84
N GLU A 148 8.62 -27.23 17.24
CA GLU A 148 9.82 -27.16 16.42
C GLU A 148 9.48 -27.37 14.93
N PHE A 149 10.04 -26.51 14.09
CA PHE A 149 9.91 -26.52 12.64
C PHE A 149 11.28 -26.69 12.00
N ILE A 150 11.37 -27.58 11.03
CA ILE A 150 12.60 -27.92 10.34
C ILE A 150 12.50 -27.43 8.90
N PHE A 151 13.50 -26.68 8.46
CA PHE A 151 13.62 -26.19 7.09
C PHE A 151 14.96 -26.62 6.49
N GLU A 152 14.92 -27.16 5.27
CA GLU A 152 16.13 -27.45 4.50
C GLU A 152 16.55 -26.19 3.74
N LEU A 153 17.76 -25.71 4.01
CA LEU A 153 18.37 -24.55 3.38
C LEU A 153 19.80 -24.89 2.93
N LYS A 154 20.20 -24.41 1.75
CA LYS A 154 21.60 -24.53 1.35
C LYS A 154 22.45 -23.60 2.22
N PRO A 155 23.68 -23.98 2.59
CA PRO A 155 24.59 -23.11 3.33
C PRO A 155 24.81 -21.72 2.70
N GLN A 156 24.73 -21.63 1.36
CA GLN A 156 24.85 -20.35 0.64
C GLN A 156 23.63 -19.43 0.83
N ASP A 157 22.49 -20.00 1.21
CA ASP A 157 21.21 -19.30 1.28
C ASP A 157 20.98 -18.63 2.64
N ILE A 158 21.67 -19.08 3.70
CA ILE A 158 21.43 -18.65 5.08
C ILE A 158 21.63 -17.14 5.29
N ASN A 159 22.65 -16.55 4.66
CA ASN A 159 23.07 -15.17 4.92
C ASN A 159 22.07 -14.11 4.44
N TRP A 160 21.21 -14.46 3.49
CA TRP A 160 20.22 -13.55 2.92
C TRP A 160 18.79 -14.05 3.12
N SER A 161 18.64 -15.19 3.78
CA SER A 161 17.33 -15.71 4.19
C SER A 161 16.76 -14.87 5.33
N VAL A 162 15.45 -14.67 5.32
CA VAL A 162 14.74 -13.92 6.36
C VAL A 162 13.68 -14.81 6.99
N LEU A 163 13.71 -14.90 8.31
CA LEU A 163 12.68 -15.58 9.10
C LEU A 163 11.48 -14.63 9.31
N GLU A 164 10.32 -15.02 8.79
CA GLU A 164 9.02 -14.34 8.97
C GLU A 164 8.19 -15.18 9.96
N ILE A 165 7.77 -14.59 11.08
CA ILE A 165 6.93 -15.21 12.11
C ILE A 165 5.68 -14.35 12.36
#